data_AF-A0A0A7KPX3-F1
#
_entry.id   AF-A0A0A7KPX3-F1
#
_cell.length_a   1.000
_cell.length_b   1.000
_cell.length_c   1.000
_cell.angle_alpha   90.00
_cell.angle_beta   90.00
_cell.angle_gamma   90.00
#
_symmetry.space_group_name_H-M   'P 1'
#
loop_
_entity.id
_entity.type
_entity.pdbx_description
1 polymer ?
#
loop_
_entity_poly.entity_id
_entity_poly.type
_entity_poly.pdbx_seq_one_letter_code
_entity_poly.pdbx_strand_id
1 'polypeptide(L)' 'MKLNPDLLRPLLGTIGLMIGFGVYAVAGDLPQPWQRLSIGLMFVLLGVSAVIYAKGERWIQVLGGVLLLYGALRMFLIG' A
#
# COMPACT_ATOMS: atom_id res chain seq x y z
N MET A 1 7.47 -24.98 -18.29
CA MET A 1 8.32 -24.69 -17.12
C MET A 1 7.39 -24.46 -15.93
N LYS A 2 7.23 -25.45 -15.02
CA LYS A 2 6.40 -25.27 -13.82
C LYS A 2 7.18 -24.38 -12.86
N LEU A 3 6.78 -23.11 -12.71
CA LEU A 3 7.40 -22.22 -11.74
C LEU A 3 7.13 -22.75 -10.33
N ASN A 4 8.20 -22.97 -9.55
CA ASN A 4 8.08 -23.46 -8.17
C ASN A 4 7.41 -22.38 -7.30
N PRO A 5 6.22 -22.65 -6.72
CA PRO A 5 5.46 -21.67 -5.94
C PRO A 5 6.24 -21.12 -4.74
N ASP A 6 7.10 -21.95 -4.15
CA ASP A 6 7.90 -21.61 -2.96
C ASP A 6 9.04 -20.63 -3.26
N LEU A 7 9.51 -20.57 -4.52
CA LEU A 7 10.51 -19.59 -4.95
C LEU A 7 9.86 -18.29 -5.46
N LEU A 8 8.68 -18.40 -6.06
CA LEU A 8 7.91 -17.26 -6.58
C LEU A 8 7.42 -16.34 -5.45
N ARG A 9 7.00 -16.89 -4.31
CA ARG A 9 6.51 -16.09 -3.17
C ARG A 9 7.51 -15.05 -2.67
N PRO A 10 8.75 -15.41 -2.31
CA PRO A 10 9.74 -14.44 -1.87
C PRO A 10 10.17 -13.50 -3.03
N LEU A 11 10.26 -14.00 -4.27
CA LEU A 11 10.60 -13.17 -5.42
C LEU A 11 9.56 -12.07 -5.69
N LEU A 12 8.27 -12.43 -5.68
CA LEU A 12 7.15 -11.51 -5.82
C LEU A 12 7.09 -10.52 -4.63
N GLY A 13 7.42 -10.97 -3.43
CA GLY A 13 7.57 -10.11 -2.26
C GLY A 13 8.66 -9.05 -2.45
N THR A 14 9.87 -9.46 -2.87
CA THR A 14 10.99 -8.54 -3.11
C THR A 14 10.69 -7.57 -4.25
N ILE A 15 10.12 -8.05 -5.35
CA ILE A 15 9.71 -7.20 -6.48
C ILE A 15 8.65 -6.20 -6.03
N GLY A 16 7.62 -6.66 -5.31
CA GLY A 16 6.57 -5.80 -4.77
C GLY A 16 7.13 -4.74 -3.83
N LEU A 17 8.10 -5.10 -2.99
CA LEU A 17 8.78 -4.18 -2.08
C LEU A 17 9.62 -3.14 -2.83
N MET A 18 10.42 -3.56 -3.81
CA MET A 18 11.19 -2.65 -4.68
C MET A 18 10.28 -1.67 -5.43
N ILE A 19 9.17 -2.17 -5.99
CA ILE A 19 8.17 -1.32 -6.63
C ILE A 19 7.58 -0.35 -5.60
N GLY A 20 7.15 -0.83 -4.43
CA GLY A 20 6.57 0.02 -3.38
C GLY A 20 7.48 1.18 -2.99
N PHE A 21 8.77 0.91 -2.74
CA PHE A 21 9.75 1.95 -2.44
C PHE A 21 10.00 2.89 -3.62
N GLY A 22 10.10 2.36 -4.83
CA GLY A 22 10.31 3.16 -6.04
C GLY A 22 9.15 4.13 -6.29
N VAL A 23 7.91 3.63 -6.25
CA VAL A 23 6.73 4.49 -6.47
C VAL A 23 6.58 5.49 -5.32
N TYR A 24 6.88 5.12 -4.07
CA TYR A 24 6.85 6.06 -2.95
C TYR A 24 7.89 7.18 -3.08
N ALA A 25 9.12 6.85 -3.49
CA ALA A 25 10.18 7.84 -3.73
C ALA A 25 9.77 8.83 -4.83
N VAL A 26 9.27 8.31 -5.96
CA VAL A 26 8.76 9.16 -7.05
C VAL A 26 7.59 10.02 -6.55
N ALA A 27 6.63 9.44 -5.83
CA ALA A 27 5.48 10.16 -5.27
C ALA A 27 5.87 11.29 -4.31
N GLY A 28 7.00 11.14 -3.61
CA GLY A 28 7.57 12.14 -2.71
C GLY A 28 8.12 13.38 -3.43
N ASP A 29 8.59 13.25 -4.66
CA ASP A 29 9.13 14.37 -5.45
C ASP A 29 8.07 15.13 -6.26
N LEU A 30 6.80 14.70 -6.24
CA LEU A 30 5.74 15.43 -6.94
C LEU A 30 5.47 16.79 -6.27
N PRO A 31 5.09 17.81 -7.05
CA PRO A 31 4.60 19.06 -6.49
C PRO A 31 3.27 18.87 -5.75
N GLN A 32 3.00 19.72 -4.76
CA GLN A 32 1.66 19.79 -4.15
C GLN A 32 0.62 20.23 -5.20
N PRO A 33 -0.61 19.67 -5.20
CA PRO A 33 -1.18 18.71 -4.24
C PRO A 33 -1.01 17.24 -4.65
N TRP A 34 -0.31 16.96 -5.76
CA TRP A 34 -0.18 15.61 -6.31
C TRP A 34 0.62 14.67 -5.41
N GLN A 35 1.57 15.22 -4.65
CA GLN A 35 2.34 14.49 -3.63
C GLN A 35 1.42 13.87 -2.56
N ARG A 36 0.61 14.70 -1.89
CA ARG A 36 -0.30 14.26 -0.82
C ARG A 36 -1.41 13.35 -1.34
N LEU A 37 -1.92 13.60 -2.55
CA LEU A 37 -2.89 12.74 -3.22
C LEU A 37 -2.29 11.36 -3.51
N SER A 38 -1.12 11.30 -4.14
CA SER A 38 -0.47 10.04 -4.52
C SER A 38 -0.12 9.19 -3.30
N ILE A 39 0.50 9.80 -2.28
CA ILE A 39 0.87 9.11 -1.04
C ILE A 39 -0.37 8.63 -0.29
N GLY A 40 -1.39 9.49 -0.14
CA GLY A 40 -2.65 9.09 0.50
C GLY A 40 -3.33 7.93 -0.24
N LEU A 41 -3.27 7.93 -1.57
CA LEU A 41 -3.88 6.89 -2.41
C LEU A 41 -3.22 5.54 -2.20
N MET A 42 -1.89 5.52 -2.06
CA MET A 42 -1.15 4.30 -1.72
C MET A 42 -1.60 3.72 -0.38
N PHE A 43 -1.76 4.56 0.65
CA PHE A 43 -2.24 4.12 1.96
C PHE A 43 -3.68 3.60 1.90
N VAL A 44 -4.55 4.25 1.13
CA VAL A 44 -5.92 3.78 0.89
C VAL A 44 -5.91 2.42 0.20
N LEU A 45 -5.18 2.27 -0.91
CA LEU A 45 -5.08 1.01 -1.64
C LEU A 45 -4.50 -0.13 -0.77
N LEU A 46 -3.49 0.18 0.04
CA LEU A 46 -2.91 -0.77 0.98
C LEU A 46 -3.94 -1.19 2.04
N GLY A 47 -4.68 -0.23 2.61
CA GLY A 47 -5.73 -0.50 3.58
C GLY A 47 -6.87 -1.35 3.00
N VAL A 48 -7.35 -1.02 1.80
CA VAL A 48 -8.35 -1.83 1.07
C VAL A 48 -7.82 -3.25 0.86
N SER A 49 -6.59 -3.38 0.38
CA SER A 49 -5.96 -4.69 0.14
C SER A 49 -5.84 -5.50 1.43
N ALA A 50 -5.44 -4.87 2.53
CA ALA A 50 -5.35 -5.50 3.85
C ALA A 50 -6.73 -5.98 4.35
N VAL A 51 -7.78 -5.16 4.20
CA VAL A 51 -9.15 -5.56 4.59
C VAL A 51 -9.65 -6.73 3.75
N ILE A 52 -9.41 -6.72 2.43
CA ILE A 52 -9.82 -7.81 1.53
C ILE A 52 -9.05 -9.11 1.83
N TYR A 53 -7.74 -8.99 2.11
CA TYR A 53 -6.88 -10.15 2.38
C TYR A 53 -7.17 -10.77 3.76
N ALA A 54 -7.52 -9.96 4.75
CA ALA A 54 -7.73 -10.36 6.14
C ALA A 54 -9.04 -11.13 6.40
N LYS A 55 -9.52 -11.96 5.48
CA LYS A 55 -10.67 -12.85 5.70
C LYS A 55 -10.33 -13.90 6.77
N GLY A 56 -10.45 -13.51 8.05
CA GLY A 56 -10.22 -14.36 9.22
C GLY A 56 -9.44 -13.70 10.35
N GLU A 57 -8.66 -12.64 10.08
CA GLU A 57 -7.77 -12.02 11.06
C GLU A 57 -8.23 -10.62 11.43
N ARG A 58 -8.87 -10.50 12.61
CA ARG A 58 -9.50 -9.26 13.07
C ARG A 58 -8.49 -8.12 13.25
N TRP A 59 -7.25 -8.46 13.62
CA TRP A 59 -6.17 -7.47 13.78
C TRP A 59 -5.77 -6.82 12.45
N ILE A 60 -5.65 -7.60 11.38
CA ILE A 60 -5.28 -7.07 10.05
C ILE A 60 -6.42 -6.23 9.48
N GLN A 61 -7.68 -6.58 9.77
CA GLN A 61 -8.83 -5.74 9.39
C GLN A 61 -8.80 -4.37 10.07
N VAL A 62 -8.49 -4.32 11.38
CA VAL A 62 -8.34 -3.05 12.11
C VAL A 62 -7.18 -2.24 11.51
N LEU A 63 -6.03 -2.87 11.26
CA LEU A 63 -4.89 -2.22 10.63
C LEU A 63 -5.26 -1.65 9.25
N GLY A 64 -5.97 -2.42 8.42
CA GLY A 64 -6.44 -1.99 7.12
C GLY A 64 -7.42 -0.82 7.19
N GLY A 65 -8.33 -0.84 8.18
CA GLY A 65 -9.23 0.28 8.47
C GLY A 65 -8.48 1.55 8.88
N VAL A 66 -7.49 1.44 9.75
CA VAL A 66 -6.64 2.57 10.17
C VAL A 66 -5.86 3.14 8.98
N LEU A 67 -5.28 2.29 8.14
CA LEU A 67 -4.54 2.70 6.94
C LEU A 67 -5.44 3.44 5.93
N LEU A 68 -6.65 2.92 5.71
CA LEU A 68 -7.68 3.56 4.90
C LEU A 68 -8.00 4.97 5.42
N LEU A 69 -8.28 5.07 6.72
CA LEU A 69 -8.69 6.31 7.36
C LEU A 69 -7.56 7.35 7.32
N TYR A 70 -6.33 6.92 7.61
CA TYR A 70 -5.14 7.77 7.52
C TYR A 70 -4.86 8.23 6.08
N GLY A 71 -4.94 7.34 5.09
CA GLY A 71 -4.73 7.68 3.69
C GLY A 71 -5.73 8.73 3.18
N ALA A 72 -7.00 8.56 3.55
CA ALA A 72 -8.05 9.54 3.26
C ALA A 72 -7.79 10.88 3.97
N LEU A 73 -7.45 10.84 5.27
CA LEU A 73 -7.12 12.05 6.03
C LEU A 73 -5.93 12.81 5.40
N ARG A 74 -4.91 12.09 4.95
CA ARG A 74 -3.73 12.66 4.29
C ARG A 74 -4.03 13.27 2.93
N MET A 75 -4.97 12.70 2.17
CA MET A 75 -5.40 13.32 0.91
C MET A 75 -6.08 14.67 1.12
N PHE A 76 -6.98 14.75 2.09
CA PHE A 76 -7.94 15.85 2.20
C PHE A 76 -7.60 16.88 3.28
N LEU A 77 -6.89 16.49 4.33
CA LEU A 77 -6.69 17.30 5.54
C LEU A 77 -5.22 17.49 5.93
N ILE A 78 -4.36 16.51 5.66
CA ILE A 78 -2.94 16.53 6.06
C ILE A 78 -2.06 16.57 4.81
N GLY A 79 -1.86 17.77 4.27
CA GLY A 79 -1.03 18.04 3.10
C GLY A 79 0.28 18.72 3.45
#